data_AF-A0AAD7K0S4-F1
#
_entry.id   AF-A0AAD7K0S4-F1
#
_cell.length_a   1.000
_cell.length_b   1.000
_cell.length_c   1.000
_cell.angle_alpha   90.00
_cell.angle_beta   90.00
_cell.angle_gamma   90.00
#
_symmetry.space_group_name_H-M   'P 1'
#
loop_
_entity.id
_entity.type
_entity.pdbx_description
1 polymer ?
#
loop_
_entity_poly.entity_id
_entity_poly.type
_entity_poly.pdbx_seq_one_letter_code
_entity_poly.pdbx_strand_id
1 'polypeptide(L)'
;FLCRWTHELSEGLIACIMESADIKRALYPPPGPNTSTAKGGGQTKVGAQWQLCLNLLGEDPNFKEALEACITTKEQTAYANKIKNRLRTMAKMTRKYIVEMGQTGAGIRNADEIDTSVSNAFTS
;
A
#
# COMPACT_ATOMS: atom_id res chain seq x y z
N PHE A 1 -12.17 -15.23 -5.42
CA PHE A 1 -12.10 -13.96 -6.19
C PHE A 1 -11.31 -12.89 -5.43
N LEU A 2 -10.04 -12.67 -5.83
CA LEU A 2 -8.95 -11.91 -5.17
C LEU A 2 -8.48 -12.45 -3.80
N CYS A 3 -8.33 -13.78 -3.66
CA CYS A 3 -7.84 -14.36 -2.39
C CYS A 3 -6.31 -14.31 -2.23
N ARG A 4 -5.55 -14.02 -3.29
CA ARG A 4 -4.09 -13.99 -3.23
C ARG A 4 -3.54 -12.76 -3.93
N TRP A 5 -3.04 -11.82 -3.13
CA TRP A 5 -2.25 -10.70 -3.64
C TRP A 5 -0.85 -11.21 -3.98
N THR A 6 -0.48 -11.15 -5.25
CA THR A 6 0.90 -11.45 -5.69
C THR A 6 1.80 -10.22 -5.52
N HIS A 7 3.10 -10.42 -5.72
CA HIS A 7 4.06 -9.33 -5.67
C HIS A 7 3.80 -8.34 -6.81
N GLU A 8 3.60 -8.86 -8.02
CA GLU A 8 3.38 -8.10 -9.26
C GLU A 8 2.11 -7.24 -9.16
N LEU A 9 1.02 -7.80 -8.61
CA LEU A 9 -0.20 -7.04 -8.35
C LEU A 9 0.01 -5.92 -7.32
N SER A 10 0.91 -6.12 -6.36
CA SER A 10 1.21 -5.10 -5.35
C SER A 10 2.11 -4.00 -5.90
N GLU A 11 3.05 -4.34 -6.79
CA GLU A 11 3.87 -3.40 -7.53
C GLU A 11 3.05 -2.58 -8.52
N GLY A 12 2.18 -3.22 -9.30
CA GLY A 12 1.25 -2.54 -10.20
C GLY A 12 0.35 -1.57 -9.45
N LEU A 13 -0.11 -1.95 -8.25
CA LEU A 13 -0.89 -1.07 -7.40
C LEU A 13 -0.11 0.19 -6.96
N ILE A 14 1.19 0.06 -6.67
CA ILE A 14 2.06 1.22 -6.38
C ILE A 14 2.25 2.06 -7.65
N ALA A 15 2.54 1.44 -8.79
CA ALA A 15 2.74 2.12 -10.06
C ALA A 15 1.52 2.96 -10.44
N CYS A 16 0.31 2.39 -10.41
CA CYS A 16 -0.93 3.11 -10.70
C CYS A 16 -1.15 4.32 -9.77
N ILE A 17 -0.79 4.22 -8.49
CA ILE A 17 -0.88 5.36 -7.56
C ILE A 17 0.15 6.43 -7.90
N MET A 18 1.36 6.04 -8.33
CA MET A 18 2.42 6.99 -8.66
C MET A 18 2.15 7.73 -9.98
N GLU A 19 1.56 7.05 -10.96
CA GLU A 19 1.24 7.61 -12.28
C GLU A 19 0.03 8.55 -12.26
N SER A 20 -0.98 8.25 -11.43
CA SER A 20 -2.17 9.07 -11.32
C SER A 20 -2.08 10.09 -10.19
N ALA A 21 -1.75 11.34 -10.52
CA ALA A 21 -1.71 12.46 -9.56
C ALA A 21 -3.03 12.64 -8.76
N ASP A 22 -4.18 12.43 -9.40
CA ASP A 22 -5.49 12.58 -8.76
C ASP A 22 -5.75 11.48 -7.71
N ILE A 23 -5.57 10.21 -8.09
CA ILE A 23 -5.63 9.07 -7.15
C ILE A 23 -4.62 9.27 -6.01
N LYS A 24 -3.38 9.67 -6.30
CA LYS A 24 -2.37 9.94 -5.27
C LYS A 24 -2.85 11.01 -4.28
N ARG A 25 -3.38 12.13 -4.78
CA ARG A 25 -3.87 13.22 -3.95
C ARG A 25 -5.12 12.83 -3.15
N ALA A 26 -6.01 12.01 -3.73
CA ALA A 26 -7.21 11.53 -3.05
C ALA A 26 -6.88 10.55 -1.91
N LEU A 27 -5.91 9.65 -2.13
CA LEU A 27 -5.49 8.64 -1.14
C LEU A 27 -4.53 9.22 -0.08
N TYR A 28 -3.56 10.03 -0.52
CA TYR A 28 -2.47 10.59 0.27
C TYR A 28 -2.42 12.12 0.07
N PRO A 29 -3.41 12.85 0.59
CA PRO A 29 -3.44 14.30 0.44
C PRO A 29 -2.23 14.95 1.14
N PRO A 30 -1.64 16.00 0.53
CA PRO A 30 -0.59 16.78 1.18
C PRO A 30 -1.15 17.50 2.42
N PRO A 31 -0.30 17.86 3.39
CA PRO A 31 -0.70 18.65 4.55
C PRO A 31 -1.25 20.02 4.08
N GLY A 32 -2.49 20.33 4.44
CA GLY A 32 -3.18 21.56 4.03
C GLY A 32 -4.71 21.42 4.07
N PRO A 33 -5.46 22.49 3.77
CA PRO A 33 -6.92 22.42 3.69
C PRO A 33 -7.33 21.43 2.59
N ASN A 34 -7.98 20.34 3.00
CA ASN A 34 -8.52 19.35 2.06
C ASN A 34 -9.58 20.01 1.18
N THR A 35 -9.52 19.77 -0.13
CA THR A 35 -10.60 20.16 -1.04
C THR A 35 -11.88 19.46 -0.59
N SER A 36 -12.85 20.25 -0.13
CA SER A 36 -14.09 19.73 0.45
C SER A 36 -14.88 18.96 -0.61
N THR A 37 -15.14 17.68 -0.34
CA THR A 37 -16.06 16.85 -1.13
C THR A 37 -17.50 17.40 -1.07
N ALA A 38 -17.84 18.15 -0.01
CA ALA A 38 -19.16 18.76 0.17
C ALA A 38 -19.41 19.98 -0.74
N LYS A 39 -18.35 20.59 -1.30
CA LYS A 39 -18.47 21.68 -2.30
C LYS A 39 -18.19 21.18 -3.73
N GLY A 40 -18.28 19.88 -3.97
CA GLY A 40 -18.18 19.28 -5.32
C GLY A 40 -16.78 19.23 -5.93
N GLY A 41 -15.73 19.63 -5.20
CA GLY A 41 -14.38 19.77 -5.75
C GLY A 41 -13.42 18.59 -5.50
N GLY A 42 -13.84 17.55 -4.77
CA GLY A 42 -12.95 16.46 -4.35
C GLY A 42 -13.48 15.08 -4.72
N GLN A 43 -12.63 14.25 -5.32
CA GLN A 43 -12.89 12.83 -5.48
C GLN A 43 -12.95 12.15 -4.10
N THR A 44 -13.94 11.29 -3.88
CA THR A 44 -14.02 10.53 -2.63
C THR A 44 -12.91 9.48 -2.57
N LYS A 45 -12.43 9.16 -1.36
CA LYS A 45 -11.44 8.09 -1.17
C LYS A 45 -11.92 6.75 -1.73
N VAL A 46 -13.21 6.44 -1.59
CA VAL A 46 -13.81 5.21 -2.11
C VAL A 46 -13.82 5.23 -3.64
N GLY A 47 -14.15 6.35 -4.26
CA GLY A 47 -14.09 6.52 -5.71
C GLY A 47 -12.66 6.37 -6.25
N ALA A 48 -11.65 6.92 -5.56
CA ALA A 48 -10.24 6.74 -5.92
C ALA A 48 -9.77 5.29 -5.78
N GLN A 49 -10.22 4.58 -4.74
CA GLN A 49 -9.94 3.15 -4.56
C GLN A 49 -10.60 2.29 -5.63
N TRP A 50 -11.81 2.66 -6.07
CA TRP A 50 -12.49 1.98 -7.18
C TRP A 50 -11.79 2.24 -8.51
N GLN A 51 -11.44 3.48 -8.83
CA GLN A 51 -10.65 3.79 -10.03
C GLN A 51 -9.30 3.06 -10.05
N LEU A 52 -8.63 2.97 -8.90
CA LEU A 52 -7.40 2.18 -8.78
C LEU A 52 -7.65 0.69 -9.07
N CYS A 53 -8.81 0.15 -8.67
CA CYS A 53 -9.21 -1.21 -9.00
C CYS A 53 -9.40 -1.39 -10.51
N LEU A 54 -10.04 -0.43 -11.19
CA LEU A 54 -10.25 -0.45 -12.63
C LEU A 54 -8.93 -0.33 -13.40
N ASN A 55 -8.05 0.58 -12.99
CA ASN A 55 -6.75 0.75 -13.66
C ASN A 55 -5.86 -0.50 -13.50
N LEU A 56 -5.93 -1.17 -12.35
CA LEU A 56 -5.10 -2.34 -12.08
C LEU A 56 -5.63 -3.64 -12.71
N LEU A 57 -6.97 -3.82 -12.72
CA LEU A 57 -7.61 -5.11 -13.05
C LEU A 57 -8.58 -5.03 -14.24
N GLY A 58 -8.86 -3.84 -14.77
CA GLY A 58 -9.80 -3.65 -15.86
C GLY A 58 -9.34 -4.26 -17.18
N GLU A 59 -8.02 -4.45 -17.35
CA GLU A 59 -7.44 -5.11 -18.53
C GLU A 59 -7.19 -6.61 -18.30
N ASP A 60 -7.29 -7.11 -17.07
CA ASP A 60 -7.10 -8.54 -16.78
C ASP A 60 -8.34 -9.31 -17.25
N PRO A 61 -8.21 -10.25 -18.20
CA PRO A 61 -9.33 -11.02 -18.72
C PRO A 61 -10.13 -11.76 -17.64
N ASN A 62 -9.49 -12.13 -16.52
CA ASN A 62 -10.13 -12.83 -15.41
C ASN A 62 -11.03 -11.94 -14.55
N PHE A 63 -10.80 -10.63 -14.57
CA PHE A 63 -11.51 -9.67 -13.73
C PHE A 63 -12.36 -8.69 -14.53
N LYS A 64 -12.04 -8.49 -15.82
CA LYS A 64 -12.73 -7.54 -16.70
C LYS A 64 -14.25 -7.74 -16.71
N GLU A 65 -14.72 -8.96 -17.00
CA GLU A 65 -16.15 -9.26 -17.04
C GLU A 65 -16.84 -9.01 -15.68
N ALA A 66 -16.18 -9.41 -14.59
CA ALA A 66 -16.71 -9.21 -13.24
C ALA A 66 -16.74 -7.72 -12.83
N LEU A 67 -15.80 -6.91 -13.32
CA LEU A 67 -15.76 -5.47 -13.07
C LEU A 67 -16.76 -4.71 -13.94
N GLU A 68 -16.94 -5.12 -15.20
CA GLU A 68 -17.97 -4.58 -16.09
C GLU A 68 -19.39 -4.87 -15.57
N ALA A 69 -19.59 -6.03 -14.95
CA ALA A 69 -20.85 -6.38 -14.29
C ALA A 69 -21.13 -5.58 -12.99
N CYS A 70 -20.15 -4.86 -12.43
CA CYS A 70 -20.32 -4.07 -11.21
C CYS A 70 -21.00 -2.73 -11.47
N ILE A 71 -22.33 -2.76 -11.52
CA ILE A 71 -23.14 -1.56 -11.77
C ILE A 71 -23.45 -0.82 -10.47
N THR A 72 -23.54 -1.54 -9.33
CA THR A 72 -24.00 -0.93 -8.08
C THR A 72 -22.86 -0.30 -7.26
N THR A 73 -23.16 0.80 -6.58
CA THR A 73 -22.21 1.44 -5.63
C THR A 73 -21.75 0.48 -4.53
N LYS A 74 -22.60 -0.48 -4.14
CA LYS A 74 -22.29 -1.48 -3.10
C LYS A 74 -21.20 -2.45 -3.57
N GLU A 75 -21.31 -2.94 -4.80
CA GLU A 75 -20.31 -3.84 -5.40
C GLU A 75 -18.98 -3.11 -5.61
N GLN A 76 -19.03 -1.90 -6.17
CA GLN A 76 -17.84 -1.05 -6.34
C GLN A 76 -17.15 -0.80 -4.99
N THR A 77 -17.93 -0.54 -3.93
CA THR A 77 -17.39 -0.37 -2.57
C THR A 77 -16.75 -1.66 -2.05
N ALA A 78 -17.27 -2.84 -2.38
CA ALA A 78 -16.68 -4.11 -1.98
C ALA A 78 -15.29 -4.31 -2.61
N TYR A 79 -15.13 -3.97 -3.90
CA TYR A 79 -13.82 -4.01 -4.58
C TYR A 79 -12.87 -2.92 -4.07
N ALA A 80 -13.36 -1.69 -3.90
CA ALA A 80 -12.59 -0.61 -3.28
C ALA A 80 -12.06 -0.98 -1.89
N ASN A 81 -12.86 -1.70 -1.08
CA ASN A 81 -12.44 -2.21 0.22
C ASN A 81 -11.32 -3.26 0.12
N LYS A 82 -11.28 -4.09 -0.94
CA LYS A 82 -10.16 -5.04 -1.15
C LYS A 82 -8.85 -4.29 -1.39
N ILE A 83 -8.87 -3.26 -2.24
CA ILE A 83 -7.74 -2.36 -2.51
C ILE A 83 -7.28 -1.67 -1.22
N LYS A 84 -8.22 -1.06 -0.49
CA LYS A 84 -7.96 -0.41 0.81
C LYS A 84 -7.31 -1.37 1.80
N ASN A 85 -7.82 -2.59 1.92
CA ASN A 85 -7.30 -3.59 2.85
C ASN A 85 -5.88 -4.01 2.47
N ARG A 86 -5.58 -4.16 1.17
CA ARG A 86 -4.21 -4.46 0.72
C ARG A 86 -3.23 -3.34 1.05
N LEU A 87 -3.59 -2.09 0.72
CA LEU A 87 -2.79 -0.90 1.07
C LEU A 87 -2.50 -0.83 2.57
N ARG A 88 -3.51 -1.10 3.41
CA ARG A 88 -3.36 -1.14 4.86
C ARG A 88 -2.39 -2.23 5.31
N THR A 89 -2.46 -3.42 4.72
CA THR A 89 -1.55 -4.53 5.01
C THR A 89 -0.12 -4.18 4.61
N MET A 90 0.10 -3.61 3.42
CA MET A 90 1.42 -3.18 2.96
C MET A 90 2.01 -2.13 3.91
N ALA A 91 1.23 -1.10 4.27
CA ALA A 91 1.68 -0.07 5.21
C ALA A 91 2.02 -0.66 6.60
N LYS A 92 1.26 -1.66 7.07
CA LYS A 92 1.55 -2.36 8.33
C LYS A 92 2.87 -3.14 8.25
N MET A 93 3.10 -3.85 7.15
CA MET A 93 4.35 -4.58 6.90
C MET A 93 5.54 -3.62 6.87
N THR A 94 5.45 -2.52 6.11
CA THR A 94 6.51 -1.51 6.04
C THR A 94 6.85 -0.95 7.42
N ARG A 95 5.84 -0.58 8.23
CA ARG A 95 6.08 -0.09 9.60
C ARG A 95 6.74 -1.14 10.50
N LYS A 96 6.31 -2.40 10.39
CA LYS A 96 6.92 -3.51 11.13
C LYS A 96 8.41 -3.64 10.78
N TYR A 97 8.74 -3.65 9.49
CA TYR A 97 10.13 -3.73 9.05
C TYR A 97 10.95 -2.50 9.44
N ILE A 98 10.37 -1.29 9.42
CA ILE A 98 11.05 -0.08 9.91
C ILE A 98 11.42 -0.23 11.39
N VAL A 99 10.52 -0.76 12.22
CA VAL A 99 10.81 -0.98 13.65
C VAL A 99 11.87 -2.06 13.82
N GLU A 100 11.75 -3.20 13.14
CA GLU A 100 12.72 -4.29 13.22
C GLU A 100 14.12 -3.84 12.76
N MET A 101 14.22 -3.17 11.61
CA MET A 101 15.49 -2.64 11.10
C MET A 101 16.04 -1.51 11.97
N GLY A 102 15.17 -0.66 12.54
CA GLY A 102 15.58 0.39 13.49
C GLY A 102 16.10 -0.20 14.81
N GLN A 103 15.59 -1.35 15.23
CA GLN A 103 16.14 -2.14 16.34
C GLN A 103 17.47 -2.79 15.96
N THR A 104 17.62 -3.31 14.73
CA THR A 104 18.90 -3.84 14.22
C THR A 104 19.97 -2.76 14.09
N GLY A 105 19.58 -1.51 13.83
CA GLY A 105 20.47 -0.35 13.78
C GLY A 105 20.82 0.26 15.14
N ALA A 106 20.30 -0.28 16.25
CA ALA A 106 20.55 0.26 17.59
C ALA A 106 22.01 0.13 18.07
N GLY A 107 22.84 -0.61 17.33
CA GLY A 107 24.23 -0.90 17.67
C GLY A 107 24.35 -1.81 18.90
N ILE A 108 25.54 -2.38 19.08
CA ILE A 108 25.94 -2.96 20.36
C ILE A 108 26.06 -1.80 21.34
N ARG A 109 25.24 -1.79 22.40
CA ARG A 109 25.17 -0.65 23.33
C ARG A 109 26.23 -0.73 24.42
N ASN A 110 26.68 -1.93 24.73
CA ASN A 110 27.65 -2.21 25.80
C ASN A 110 28.68 -3.23 25.31
N ALA A 111 29.93 -3.16 25.79
CA ALA A 111 30.99 -4.08 25.38
C ALA A 111 30.67 -5.57 25.68
N ASP A 112 29.82 -5.84 26.68
CA ASP A 112 29.40 -7.19 27.07
C ASP A 112 28.48 -7.88 26.05
N GLU A 113 27.89 -7.13 25.10
CA GLU A 113 27.11 -7.67 23.99
C GLU A 113 28.00 -8.09 22.80
N ILE A 114 29.31 -7.80 22.86
CA ILE A 114 30.29 -8.23 21.87
C ILE A 114 30.75 -9.65 22.25
N ASP A 115 30.32 -10.65 21.46
CA ASP A 115 30.89 -11.99 21.56
C ASP A 115 32.34 -11.98 21.05
N THR A 116 33.28 -11.92 21.99
CA THR A 116 34.73 -11.96 21.74
C THR A 116 35.29 -13.38 21.67
N SER A 117 34.45 -14.42 21.81
CA SER A 117 34.87 -15.82 21.71
C SER A 117 35.06 -16.28 20.25
N VAL A 118 34.53 -15.51 19.30
CA VAL A 118 34.64 -15.77 17.86
C VAL A 118 35.90 -15.11 17.32
N SER A 119 36.87 -15.93 16.89
CA SER A 119 38.10 -15.44 16.26
C SER A 119 37.79 -14.60 15.03
N ASN A 120 38.18 -13.32 15.08
CA ASN A 120 38.09 -12.39 13.97
C ASN A 120 39.35 -11.50 13.94
N ALA A 121 39.55 -10.78 12.82
CA ALA A 121 40.80 -10.05 12.53
C ALA A 121 41.20 -8.95 13.54
N PHE A 122 40.32 -8.66 14.52
CA PHE A 122 40.55 -7.69 15.59
C PHE A 122 40.73 -8.34 16.98
N THR A 123 40.48 -9.65 17.11
CA THR A 123 40.65 -10.44 18.36
C THR A 123 41.73 -11.52 18.21
N SER A 124 42.53 -11.44 17.14
CA SER A 124 43.68 -12.31 16.88
C SER A 124 44.91 -11.87 17.66
#